data_AF-A0A495JSR5-F1
#
_entry.id   AF-A0A495JSR5-F1
#
_cell.length_a   1.000
_cell.length_b   1.000
_cell.length_c   1.000
_cell.angle_alpha   90.00
_cell.angle_beta   90.00
_cell.angle_gamma   90.00
#
_symmetry.space_group_name_H-M   'P 1'
#
loop_
_entity.id
_entity.type
_entity.pdbx_description
1 polymer ?
#
loop_
_entity_poly.entity_id
_entity_poly.type
_entity_poly.pdbx_seq_one_letter_code
_entity_poly.pdbx_strand_id
1 'polypeptide(L)'
;MEYRRLGASGLTVPALSFGAGTFGGSGPLFGAWGNTDAREARRLVDICLDAGISMFDTADVYSDGASEEVLGQAIKGRRDAVMISTKSGLPTGDGPNDAGTSRARLIRSVEAALRRLGTDHIDLFQLHAFDAATPVEEVVATLDDLVRDGKIRYLGVSNFAGWQLMKSLAAADRDHRSRYVAHQVYYSLVGRDYEWELLPLGLDQGVGAVVWSPLGWGRLTGKISRDTPPPATSRLHATAAYGPPVDDEHLFRVVDVLEDLSRETGRAVPQIAVNWLLRRPTVATVIIGARNEAQLRQNIDAVGWSLTPEQTARLDTASTRTAPYPYFPYQRQEGFARLNPSPLANTT
;
A
#
# COMPACT_ATOMS: atom_id res chain seq x y z
N MET A 1 -16.35 -5.41 -9.05
CA MET A 1 -15.37 -5.00 -8.03
C MET A 1 -16.02 -5.09 -6.65
N GLU A 2 -15.31 -5.64 -5.66
CA GLU A 2 -15.72 -5.53 -4.24
C GLU A 2 -15.31 -4.15 -3.72
N TYR A 3 -16.12 -3.54 -2.87
CA TYR A 3 -15.84 -2.24 -2.26
C TYR A 3 -15.81 -2.36 -0.74
N ARG A 4 -14.88 -1.65 -0.10
CA ARG A 4 -14.60 -1.75 1.33
C ARG A 4 -14.50 -0.37 1.96
N ARG A 5 -14.91 -0.27 3.22
CA ARG A 5 -14.72 0.95 4.01
C ARG A 5 -13.24 1.14 4.33
N LEU A 6 -12.72 2.35 4.18
CA LEU A 6 -11.34 2.66 4.55
C LEU A 6 -11.27 3.00 6.05
N GLY A 7 -10.91 2.00 6.85
CA GLY A 7 -10.91 2.11 8.31
C GLY A 7 -12.31 2.42 8.85
N ALA A 8 -12.40 3.30 9.85
CA ALA A 8 -13.66 3.79 10.41
C ALA A 8 -14.21 5.03 9.68
N SER A 9 -13.64 5.43 8.54
CA SER A 9 -14.10 6.62 7.79
C SER A 9 -15.34 6.35 6.94
N GLY A 10 -16.06 7.39 6.50
CA GLY A 10 -17.15 7.21 5.52
C GLY A 10 -16.69 6.84 4.10
N LEU A 11 -15.38 6.83 3.82
CA LEU A 11 -14.85 6.56 2.49
C LEU A 11 -14.95 5.06 2.16
N THR A 12 -15.50 4.77 0.99
CA THR A 12 -15.53 3.42 0.42
C THR A 12 -14.58 3.36 -0.76
N VAL A 13 -13.65 2.40 -0.74
CA VAL A 13 -12.61 2.21 -1.77
C VAL A 13 -12.78 0.86 -2.47
N PRO A 14 -12.38 0.72 -3.74
CA PRO A 14 -12.33 -0.58 -4.39
C PRO A 14 -11.30 -1.49 -3.69
N ALA A 15 -11.57 -2.79 -3.63
CA ALA A 15 -10.66 -3.78 -3.04
C ALA A 15 -9.29 -3.83 -3.74
N LEU A 16 -9.23 -3.43 -5.01
CA LEU A 16 -7.99 -3.21 -5.75
C LEU A 16 -7.87 -1.73 -6.13
N SER A 17 -6.69 -1.16 -5.96
CA SER A 17 -6.32 0.17 -6.44
C SER A 17 -5.12 0.09 -7.38
N PHE A 18 -4.94 1.07 -8.25
CA PHE A 18 -3.84 1.08 -9.22
C PHE A 18 -2.67 1.96 -8.73
N GLY A 19 -1.46 1.40 -8.69
CA GLY A 19 -0.25 2.14 -8.36
C GLY A 19 0.40 2.76 -9.60
N ALA A 20 0.45 4.08 -9.67
CA ALA A 20 1.03 4.87 -10.75
C ALA A 20 2.57 4.99 -10.70
N GLY A 21 3.25 4.13 -9.94
CA GLY A 21 4.72 4.16 -9.82
C GLY A 21 5.48 3.86 -11.11
N THR A 22 4.80 3.39 -12.17
CA THR A 22 5.37 3.20 -13.53
C THR A 22 5.12 4.39 -14.46
N PHE A 23 4.35 5.39 -14.03
CA PHE A 23 3.99 6.53 -14.86
C PHE A 23 5.13 7.54 -14.88
N GLY A 24 5.59 7.90 -16.09
CA GLY A 24 6.73 8.80 -16.27
C GLY A 24 8.03 8.31 -15.63
N GLY A 25 8.21 6.99 -15.46
CA GLY A 25 9.36 6.40 -14.77
C GLY A 25 10.71 6.92 -15.22
N SER A 26 11.42 7.54 -14.29
CA SER A 26 12.79 8.04 -14.48
C SER A 26 13.71 7.60 -13.32
N GLY A 27 15.03 7.75 -13.51
CA GLY A 27 16.02 7.35 -12.51
C GLY A 27 16.16 5.83 -12.29
N PRO A 28 17.04 5.41 -11.36
CA PRO A 28 17.40 4.00 -11.19
C PRO A 28 16.27 3.13 -10.62
N LEU A 29 15.40 3.69 -9.76
CA LEU A 29 14.31 2.95 -9.12
C LEU A 29 13.03 2.94 -9.96
N PHE A 30 12.48 4.12 -10.30
CA PHE A 30 11.18 4.21 -11.02
C PHE A 30 11.32 3.93 -12.51
N GLY A 31 12.42 4.29 -13.14
CA GLY A 31 12.73 3.88 -14.52
C GLY A 31 12.78 2.36 -14.67
N ALA A 32 13.28 1.64 -13.65
CA ALA A 32 13.25 0.19 -13.63
C ALA A 32 11.84 -0.39 -13.43
N TRP A 33 10.88 0.41 -12.93
CA TRP A 33 9.48 0.00 -12.76
C TRP A 33 8.67 0.13 -14.06
N GLY A 34 8.98 1.10 -14.92
CA GLY A 34 8.38 1.30 -16.25
C GLY A 34 8.30 2.79 -16.58
N ASN A 35 8.20 3.17 -17.86
CA ASN A 35 8.12 4.57 -18.31
C ASN A 35 6.86 4.82 -19.16
N THR A 36 5.69 4.65 -18.54
CA THR A 36 4.38 4.79 -19.19
C THR A 36 4.07 6.26 -19.46
N ASP A 37 3.77 6.61 -20.71
CA ASP A 37 3.40 7.99 -21.09
C ASP A 37 1.92 8.31 -20.79
N ALA A 38 1.48 9.56 -21.01
CA ALA A 38 0.11 9.98 -20.74
C ALA A 38 -0.96 9.24 -21.56
N ARG A 39 -0.65 8.81 -22.79
CA ARG A 39 -1.60 8.08 -23.66
C ARG A 39 -1.75 6.64 -23.18
N GLU A 40 -0.65 5.97 -22.88
CA GLU A 40 -0.64 4.63 -22.32
C GLU A 40 -1.26 4.61 -20.92
N ALA A 41 -0.94 5.59 -20.08
CA ALA A 41 -1.54 5.77 -18.77
C ALA A 41 -3.06 5.95 -18.88
N ARG A 42 -3.53 6.76 -19.86
CA ARG A 42 -4.96 6.92 -20.15
C ARG A 42 -5.64 5.58 -20.46
N ARG A 43 -5.00 4.74 -21.27
CA ARG A 43 -5.49 3.40 -21.60
C ARG A 43 -5.56 2.48 -20.37
N LEU A 44 -4.56 2.51 -19.50
CA LEU A 44 -4.56 1.74 -18.24
C LEU A 44 -5.66 2.24 -17.28
N VAL A 45 -5.86 3.56 -17.18
CA VAL A 45 -6.97 4.16 -16.44
C VAL A 45 -8.32 3.67 -16.98
N ASP A 46 -8.50 3.62 -18.31
CA ASP A 46 -9.73 3.10 -18.92
C ASP A 46 -10.01 1.66 -18.47
N ILE A 47 -9.00 0.78 -18.55
CA ILE A 47 -9.14 -0.63 -18.14
C ILE A 47 -9.46 -0.74 -16.64
N CYS A 48 -8.82 0.07 -15.80
CA CYS A 48 -9.10 0.12 -14.37
C CYS A 48 -10.56 0.50 -14.11
N LEU A 49 -11.05 1.58 -14.74
CA LEU A 49 -12.42 2.04 -14.58
C LEU A 49 -13.44 1.02 -15.09
N ASP A 50 -13.19 0.38 -16.23
CA ASP A 50 -14.03 -0.70 -16.78
C ASP A 50 -14.14 -1.88 -15.79
N ALA A 51 -13.09 -2.13 -15.01
CA ALA A 51 -13.05 -3.18 -13.98
C ALA A 51 -13.59 -2.72 -12.60
N GLY A 52 -13.97 -1.44 -12.45
CA GLY A 52 -14.42 -0.83 -11.19
C GLY A 52 -13.28 -0.39 -10.25
N ILE A 53 -12.03 -0.40 -10.71
CA ILE A 53 -10.88 0.19 -10.00
C ILE A 53 -10.90 1.70 -10.23
N SER A 54 -11.43 2.43 -9.26
CA SER A 54 -11.53 3.89 -9.29
C SER A 54 -10.44 4.61 -8.49
N MET A 55 -9.64 3.91 -7.68
CA MET A 55 -8.60 4.52 -6.84
C MET A 55 -7.20 4.37 -7.44
N PHE A 56 -6.48 5.49 -7.55
CA PHE A 56 -5.15 5.58 -8.14
C PHE A 56 -4.16 6.18 -7.13
N ASP A 57 -3.06 5.47 -6.89
CA ASP A 57 -2.02 5.85 -5.93
C ASP A 57 -0.74 6.36 -6.62
N THR A 58 -0.25 7.53 -6.21
CA THR A 58 0.97 8.19 -6.73
C THR A 58 1.72 8.92 -5.59
N ALA A 59 2.83 9.59 -5.88
CA ALA A 59 3.59 10.37 -4.90
C ALA A 59 4.38 11.50 -5.59
N ASP A 60 4.70 12.54 -4.84
CA ASP A 60 5.59 13.62 -5.29
C ASP A 60 6.98 13.13 -5.72
N VAL A 61 7.56 12.18 -5.00
CA VAL A 61 8.88 11.61 -5.31
C VAL A 61 8.87 10.62 -6.48
N TYR A 62 7.71 10.19 -6.98
CA TYR A 62 7.66 9.23 -8.08
C TYR A 62 8.07 9.92 -9.37
N SER A 63 9.30 9.63 -9.80
CA SER A 63 9.94 10.24 -10.96
C SER A 63 9.98 11.77 -10.88
N ASP A 64 10.27 12.30 -9.69
CA ASP A 64 10.34 13.75 -9.41
C ASP A 64 9.08 14.52 -9.84
N GLY A 65 7.91 13.96 -9.51
CA GLY A 65 6.59 14.54 -9.80
C GLY A 65 6.00 14.13 -11.16
N ALA A 66 6.78 13.54 -12.07
CA ALA A 66 6.27 13.17 -13.40
C ALA A 66 5.12 12.14 -13.34
N SER A 67 5.08 11.27 -12.33
CA SER A 67 3.97 10.33 -12.14
C SER A 67 2.64 11.06 -11.91
N GLU A 68 2.65 12.14 -11.10
CA GLU A 68 1.45 12.96 -10.84
C GLU A 68 1.02 13.72 -12.09
N GLU A 69 1.96 14.26 -12.87
CA GLU A 69 1.66 14.94 -14.13
C GLU A 69 1.03 14.00 -15.15
N VAL A 70 1.62 12.82 -15.35
CA VAL A 70 1.11 11.80 -16.27
C VAL A 70 -0.27 11.33 -15.84
N LEU A 71 -0.49 11.09 -14.54
CA LEU A 71 -1.80 10.73 -14.01
C LEU A 71 -2.83 11.85 -14.25
N GLY A 72 -2.46 13.10 -13.96
CA GLY A 72 -3.30 14.28 -14.18
C GLY A 72 -3.77 14.40 -15.63
N GLN A 73 -2.86 14.19 -16.59
CA GLN A 73 -3.23 14.16 -18.02
C GLN A 73 -4.12 12.97 -18.37
N ALA A 74 -3.86 11.78 -17.82
CA ALA A 74 -4.63 10.57 -18.09
C ALA A 74 -6.09 10.66 -17.61
N ILE A 75 -6.34 11.37 -16.50
CA ILE A 75 -7.68 11.56 -15.91
C ILE A 75 -8.40 12.82 -16.39
N LYS A 76 -7.78 13.63 -17.25
CA LYS A 76 -8.40 14.87 -17.76
C LYS A 76 -9.79 14.60 -18.36
N GLY A 77 -10.78 15.35 -17.89
CA GLY A 77 -12.19 15.25 -18.26
C GLY A 77 -13.02 14.24 -17.48
N ARG A 78 -12.46 13.61 -16.43
CA ARG A 78 -13.14 12.55 -15.64
C ARG A 78 -12.68 12.49 -14.19
N ARG A 79 -12.34 13.64 -13.60
CA ARG A 79 -11.88 13.74 -12.20
C ARG A 79 -12.87 13.13 -11.20
N ASP A 80 -14.17 13.27 -11.45
CA ASP A 80 -15.23 12.77 -10.57
C ASP A 80 -15.39 11.23 -10.61
N ALA A 81 -14.81 10.57 -11.62
CA ALA A 81 -14.84 9.11 -11.75
C ALA A 81 -13.67 8.43 -11.03
N VAL A 82 -12.72 9.19 -10.48
CA VAL A 82 -11.49 8.68 -9.87
C VAL A 82 -11.31 9.18 -8.45
N MET A 83 -10.69 8.36 -7.61
CA MET A 83 -10.16 8.74 -6.30
C MET A 83 -8.64 8.82 -6.41
N ILE A 84 -8.05 9.93 -5.98
CA ILE A 84 -6.61 10.15 -6.03
C ILE A 84 -6.02 10.01 -4.63
N SER A 85 -5.09 9.07 -4.53
CA SER A 85 -4.22 8.83 -3.38
C SER A 85 -2.84 9.38 -3.71
N THR A 86 -2.35 10.38 -2.99
CA THR A 86 -0.97 10.87 -3.16
C THR A 86 -0.23 10.99 -1.83
N LYS A 87 1.09 11.17 -1.93
CA LYS A 87 2.05 11.11 -0.82
C LYS A 87 3.04 12.26 -0.88
N SER A 88 3.45 12.73 0.30
CA SER A 88 4.60 13.63 0.47
C SER A 88 5.35 13.36 1.77
N GLY A 89 6.57 13.89 1.88
CA GLY A 89 7.39 13.86 3.11
C GLY A 89 8.80 13.31 2.89
N LEU A 90 9.01 12.53 1.83
CA LEU A 90 10.35 12.15 1.41
C LEU A 90 11.09 13.32 0.75
N PRO A 91 12.44 13.28 0.71
CA PRO A 91 13.24 14.30 0.04
C PRO A 91 12.90 14.41 -1.45
N THR A 92 12.67 15.64 -1.92
CA THR A 92 12.49 15.99 -3.35
C THR A 92 13.59 16.92 -3.85
N GLY A 93 14.66 17.11 -3.08
CA GLY A 93 15.75 18.04 -3.35
C GLY A 93 16.72 18.10 -2.17
N ASP A 94 17.82 18.82 -2.35
CA ASP A 94 18.91 18.93 -1.35
C ASP A 94 18.72 20.10 -0.38
N GLY A 95 17.69 20.93 -0.58
CA GLY A 95 17.43 22.08 0.28
C GLY A 95 16.94 21.69 1.68
N PRO A 96 17.16 22.55 2.69
CA PRO A 96 16.81 22.25 4.08
C PRO A 96 15.30 22.06 4.33
N ASN A 97 14.46 22.53 3.42
CA ASN A 97 13.01 22.40 3.48
C ASN A 97 12.44 21.49 2.38
N ASP A 98 13.29 20.70 1.73
CA ASP A 98 12.92 19.81 0.63
C ASP A 98 12.60 18.37 1.08
N ALA A 99 12.51 18.15 2.39
CA ALA A 99 12.10 16.90 3.02
C ALA A 99 11.27 17.17 4.29
N GLY A 100 10.63 16.12 4.82
CA GLY A 100 9.93 16.17 6.10
C GLY A 100 8.49 16.68 5.98
N THR A 101 7.91 17.00 7.13
CA THR A 101 6.48 17.28 7.30
C THR A 101 6.18 18.60 8.01
N SER A 102 7.15 19.51 8.03
CA SER A 102 6.93 20.87 8.54
C SER A 102 5.77 21.55 7.84
N ARG A 103 5.11 22.50 8.51
CA ARG A 103 3.94 23.21 7.96
C ARG A 103 4.21 23.78 6.57
N ALA A 104 5.33 24.48 6.42
CA ALA A 104 5.70 25.11 5.16
C ALA A 104 5.91 24.08 4.05
N ARG A 105 6.51 22.92 4.37
CA ARG A 105 6.71 21.82 3.42
C ARG A 105 5.37 21.23 2.99
N LEU A 106 4.49 20.87 3.92
CA LEU A 106 3.19 20.25 3.61
C LEU A 106 2.31 21.15 2.74
N ILE A 107 2.20 22.44 3.07
CA ILE A 107 1.42 23.40 2.28
C ILE A 107 1.96 23.46 0.84
N ARG A 108 3.28 23.63 0.66
CA ARG A 108 3.88 23.68 -0.69
C ARG A 108 3.68 22.37 -1.46
N SER A 109 3.84 21.23 -0.81
CA SER A 109 3.68 19.91 -1.44
C SER A 109 2.26 19.67 -1.93
N VAL A 110 1.25 20.01 -1.13
CA VAL A 110 -0.16 19.85 -1.53
C VAL A 110 -0.50 20.76 -2.69
N GLU A 111 -0.11 22.02 -2.64
CA GLU A 111 -0.28 22.97 -3.75
C GLU A 111 0.39 22.49 -5.05
N ALA A 112 1.59 21.92 -4.95
CA ALA A 112 2.29 21.37 -6.09
C ALA A 112 1.60 20.12 -6.66
N ALA A 113 1.16 19.20 -5.80
CA ALA A 113 0.44 18.01 -6.20
C ALA A 113 -0.87 18.36 -6.92
N LEU A 114 -1.67 19.29 -6.37
CA LEU A 114 -2.91 19.78 -7.00
C LEU A 114 -2.68 20.32 -8.41
N ARG A 115 -1.61 21.12 -8.59
CA ARG A 115 -1.21 21.63 -9.92
C ARG A 115 -0.83 20.52 -10.89
N ARG A 116 0.02 19.57 -10.49
CA ARG A 116 0.47 18.46 -11.35
C ARG A 116 -0.68 17.53 -11.73
N LEU A 117 -1.55 17.23 -10.77
CA LEU A 117 -2.73 16.38 -10.96
C LEU A 117 -3.87 17.09 -11.71
N GLY A 118 -3.83 18.43 -11.82
CA GLY A 118 -4.86 19.21 -12.50
C GLY A 118 -6.23 19.15 -11.81
N THR A 119 -6.23 19.19 -10.47
CA THR A 119 -7.44 19.06 -9.62
C THR A 119 -7.40 20.09 -8.49
N ASP A 120 -8.55 20.38 -7.89
CA ASP A 120 -8.71 21.27 -6.73
C ASP A 120 -8.65 20.53 -5.38
N HIS A 121 -8.83 19.21 -5.39
CA HIS A 121 -8.76 18.37 -4.20
C HIS A 121 -8.10 17.01 -4.43
N ILE A 122 -7.57 16.46 -3.33
CA ILE A 122 -7.01 15.11 -3.18
C ILE A 122 -7.95 14.28 -2.30
N ASP A 123 -8.31 13.07 -2.73
CA ASP A 123 -9.20 12.18 -1.97
C ASP A 123 -8.49 11.61 -0.73
N LEU A 124 -7.27 11.09 -0.90
CA LEU A 124 -6.45 10.57 0.19
C LEU A 124 -5.04 11.15 0.12
N PHE A 125 -4.69 12.03 1.06
CA PHE A 125 -3.32 12.53 1.21
C PHE A 125 -2.61 11.75 2.32
N GLN A 126 -1.43 11.22 2.03
CA GLN A 126 -0.66 10.43 2.99
C GLN A 126 0.71 11.01 3.28
N LEU A 127 1.11 10.97 4.55
CA LEU A 127 2.51 11.19 4.92
C LEU A 127 3.33 9.96 4.56
N HIS A 128 4.33 10.12 3.68
CA HIS A 128 5.08 9.00 3.09
C HIS A 128 6.02 8.31 4.10
N ALA A 129 6.48 9.05 5.12
CA ALA A 129 7.31 8.54 6.21
C ALA A 129 7.11 9.39 7.47
N PHE A 130 7.48 8.86 8.64
CA PHE A 130 7.48 9.62 9.87
C PHE A 130 8.68 10.57 9.93
N ASP A 131 8.41 11.85 10.15
CA ASP A 131 9.41 12.88 10.38
C ASP A 131 9.50 13.20 11.87
N ALA A 132 10.58 12.77 12.50
CA ALA A 132 10.80 12.96 13.93
C ALA A 132 11.21 14.41 14.31
N ALA A 133 11.59 15.24 13.33
CA ALA A 133 12.00 16.62 13.57
C ALA A 133 10.80 17.57 13.70
N THR A 134 9.66 17.24 13.09
CA THR A 134 8.44 18.04 13.17
C THR A 134 7.50 17.50 14.26
N PRO A 135 7.04 18.33 15.22
CA PRO A 135 6.06 17.91 16.22
C PRO A 135 4.75 17.41 15.58
N VAL A 136 4.21 16.29 16.06
CA VAL A 136 2.98 15.70 15.49
C VAL A 136 1.79 16.66 15.59
N GLU A 137 1.76 17.52 16.61
CA GLU A 137 0.74 18.55 16.81
C GLU A 137 0.76 19.61 15.69
N GLU A 138 1.95 19.97 15.18
CA GLU A 138 2.10 20.88 14.04
C GLU A 138 1.62 20.21 12.74
N VAL A 139 2.01 18.96 12.54
CA VAL A 139 1.63 18.15 11.36
C VAL A 139 0.11 18.00 11.32
N VAL A 140 -0.49 17.53 12.41
CA VAL A 140 -1.95 17.34 12.50
C VAL A 140 -2.68 18.68 12.35
N ALA A 141 -2.20 19.78 12.94
CA ALA A 141 -2.78 21.11 12.72
C ALA A 141 -2.81 21.47 11.23
N THR A 142 -1.66 21.32 10.57
CA THR A 142 -1.48 21.75 9.19
C THR A 142 -2.34 20.93 8.23
N LEU A 143 -2.38 19.60 8.42
CA LEU A 143 -3.22 18.73 7.60
C LEU A 143 -4.70 19.00 7.80
N ASP A 144 -5.11 19.29 9.04
CA ASP A 144 -6.50 19.63 9.37
C ASP A 144 -6.93 20.96 8.75
N ASP A 145 -6.05 21.96 8.72
CA ASP A 145 -6.29 23.21 7.99
C ASP A 145 -6.46 22.96 6.47
N LEU A 146 -5.63 22.09 5.88
CA LEU A 146 -5.74 21.71 4.46
C LEU A 146 -7.02 20.91 4.15
N VAL A 147 -7.55 20.16 5.12
CA VAL A 147 -8.86 19.51 5.03
C VAL A 147 -9.98 20.54 5.10
N ARG A 148 -9.93 21.50 6.04
CA ARG A 148 -10.91 22.59 6.15
C ARG A 148 -10.94 23.48 4.91
N ASP A 149 -9.78 23.73 4.31
CA ASP A 149 -9.62 24.43 3.03
C ASP A 149 -10.22 23.66 1.84
N GLY A 150 -10.64 22.41 2.04
CA GLY A 150 -11.24 21.58 0.99
C GLY A 150 -10.22 21.04 -0.02
N LYS A 151 -8.92 21.14 0.26
CA LYS A 151 -7.85 20.61 -0.62
C LYS A 151 -7.61 19.12 -0.41
N ILE A 152 -7.95 18.60 0.76
CA ILE A 152 -7.81 17.19 1.12
C ILE A 152 -9.14 16.68 1.68
N ARG A 153 -9.56 15.46 1.30
CA ARG A 153 -10.77 14.81 1.84
C ARG A 153 -10.44 13.90 3.02
N TYR A 154 -9.44 13.03 2.87
CA TYR A 154 -9.03 12.07 3.89
C TYR A 154 -7.51 12.06 4.07
N LEU A 155 -7.08 11.74 5.29
CA LEU A 155 -5.68 11.69 5.67
C LEU A 155 -5.23 10.25 5.93
N GLY A 156 -3.99 9.96 5.57
CA GLY A 156 -3.33 8.70 5.90
C GLY A 156 -1.85 8.87 6.18
N VAL A 157 -1.20 7.76 6.50
CA VAL A 157 0.25 7.71 6.74
C VAL A 157 0.85 6.46 6.09
N SER A 158 2.17 6.45 5.95
CA SER A 158 2.95 5.31 5.47
C SER A 158 4.23 5.21 6.27
N ASN A 159 4.70 3.99 6.50
CA ASN A 159 5.97 3.71 7.20
C ASN A 159 6.07 4.31 8.62
N PHE A 160 4.95 4.41 9.35
CA PHE A 160 4.95 4.77 10.76
C PHE A 160 5.09 3.50 11.61
N ALA A 161 5.79 3.59 12.75
CA ALA A 161 5.72 2.60 13.80
C ALA A 161 4.36 2.70 14.54
N GLY A 162 3.94 1.65 15.25
CA GLY A 162 2.67 1.64 15.97
C GLY A 162 2.56 2.79 16.98
N TRP A 163 3.60 3.03 17.79
CA TRP A 163 3.61 4.15 18.73
C TRP A 163 3.54 5.53 18.07
N GLN A 164 4.09 5.70 16.86
CA GLN A 164 4.06 6.97 16.12
C GLN A 164 2.65 7.25 15.59
N LEU A 165 2.02 6.23 15.01
CA LEU A 165 0.64 6.32 14.56
C LEU A 165 -0.29 6.59 15.74
N MET A 166 -0.18 5.82 16.82
CA MET A 166 -0.99 6.02 18.03
C MET A 166 -0.80 7.42 18.63
N LYS A 167 0.45 7.91 18.75
CA LYS A 167 0.74 9.27 19.22
C LYS A 167 0.03 10.33 18.37
N SER A 168 0.07 10.17 17.05
CA SER A 168 -0.52 11.14 16.13
C SER A 168 -2.05 11.12 16.16
N LEU A 169 -2.65 9.93 16.27
CA LEU A 169 -4.11 9.76 16.44
C LEU A 169 -4.59 10.38 17.76
N ALA A 170 -3.85 10.16 18.85
CA ALA A 170 -4.15 10.76 20.15
C ALA A 170 -4.06 12.30 20.12
N ALA A 171 -3.08 12.86 19.39
CA ALA A 171 -2.98 14.31 19.20
C ALA A 171 -4.17 14.87 18.39
N ALA A 172 -4.62 14.15 17.35
CA ALA A 172 -5.80 14.53 16.60
C ALA A 172 -7.08 14.50 17.46
N ASP A 173 -7.27 13.46 18.28
CA ASP A 173 -8.43 13.35 19.18
C ASP A 173 -8.48 14.46 20.21
N ARG A 174 -7.35 14.71 20.88
CA ARG A 174 -7.23 15.73 21.94
C ARG A 174 -7.68 17.11 21.44
N ASP A 175 -7.31 17.44 20.21
CA ASP A 175 -7.54 18.76 19.63
C ASP A 175 -8.76 18.77 18.68
N HIS A 176 -9.56 17.69 18.63
CA HIS A 176 -10.73 17.49 17.76
C HIS A 176 -10.44 17.75 16.27
N ARG A 177 -9.31 17.25 15.79
CA ARG A 177 -8.83 17.41 14.41
C ARG A 177 -9.05 16.14 13.60
N SER A 178 -8.91 16.28 12.29
CA SER A 178 -8.99 15.17 11.33
C SER A 178 -8.00 14.05 11.69
N ARG A 179 -8.53 12.83 11.87
CA ARG A 179 -7.74 11.61 12.15
C ARG A 179 -7.18 11.00 10.86
N TYR A 180 -6.14 10.18 10.99
CA TYR A 180 -5.70 9.29 9.92
C TYR A 180 -6.67 8.12 9.79
N VAL A 181 -7.11 7.84 8.56
CA VAL A 181 -8.06 6.74 8.27
C VAL A 181 -7.40 5.61 7.49
N ALA A 182 -6.21 5.84 6.96
CA ALA A 182 -5.46 4.90 6.14
C ALA A 182 -4.01 4.78 6.63
N HIS A 183 -3.48 3.56 6.60
CA HIS A 183 -2.05 3.31 6.66
C HIS A 183 -1.64 2.57 5.40
N GLN A 184 -0.81 3.19 4.56
CA GLN A 184 -0.17 2.52 3.44
C GLN A 184 0.97 1.63 3.97
N VAL A 185 0.86 0.32 3.80
CA VAL A 185 1.72 -0.69 4.46
C VAL A 185 2.28 -1.69 3.47
N TYR A 186 3.54 -2.09 3.66
CA TYR A 186 4.07 -3.26 2.99
C TYR A 186 3.47 -4.49 3.64
N TYR A 187 2.75 -5.29 2.86
CA TYR A 187 2.20 -6.54 3.34
C TYR A 187 2.12 -7.56 2.21
N SER A 188 2.69 -8.74 2.43
CA SER A 188 2.66 -9.87 1.49
C SER A 188 2.88 -11.18 2.24
N LEU A 189 2.73 -12.32 1.55
CA LEU A 189 3.04 -13.63 2.14
C LEU A 189 4.50 -13.75 2.61
N VAL A 190 5.44 -12.97 2.06
CA VAL A 190 6.87 -13.00 2.48
C VAL A 190 7.25 -11.80 3.34
N GLY A 191 6.28 -10.97 3.73
CA GLY A 191 6.47 -9.81 4.58
C GLY A 191 5.23 -9.53 5.38
N ARG A 192 5.17 -10.14 6.58
CA ARG A 192 4.00 -10.14 7.46
C ARG A 192 4.17 -9.26 8.70
N ASP A 193 5.18 -8.39 8.73
CA ASP A 193 5.49 -7.57 9.91
C ASP A 193 4.39 -6.56 10.27
N TYR A 194 3.52 -6.22 9.30
CA TYR A 194 2.28 -5.47 9.53
C TYR A 194 1.43 -6.06 10.67
N GLU A 195 1.43 -7.39 10.82
CA GLU A 195 0.58 -8.12 11.76
C GLU A 195 0.94 -7.89 13.23
N TRP A 196 2.15 -7.41 13.53
CA TRP A 196 2.65 -7.32 14.91
C TRP A 196 2.08 -6.16 15.72
N GLU A 197 2.04 -4.94 15.13
CA GLU A 197 1.44 -3.77 15.78
C GLU A 197 0.43 -3.04 14.93
N LEU A 198 0.74 -2.85 13.64
CA LEU A 198 -0.06 -1.95 12.81
C LEU A 198 -1.42 -2.53 12.47
N LEU A 199 -1.55 -3.85 12.38
CA LEU A 199 -2.84 -4.55 12.24
C LEU A 199 -3.71 -4.41 13.50
N PRO A 200 -3.28 -4.84 14.70
CA PRO A 200 -4.10 -4.67 15.90
C PRO A 200 -4.38 -3.20 16.22
N LEU A 201 -3.42 -2.28 16.01
CA LEU A 201 -3.65 -0.85 16.12
C LEU A 201 -4.71 -0.35 15.13
N GLY A 202 -4.68 -0.83 13.88
CA GLY A 202 -5.67 -0.47 12.87
C GLY A 202 -7.08 -0.93 13.21
N LEU A 203 -7.21 -2.13 13.82
CA LEU A 203 -8.49 -2.62 14.33
C LEU A 203 -9.02 -1.76 15.49
N ASP A 204 -8.16 -1.46 16.46
CA ASP A 204 -8.51 -0.69 17.66
C ASP A 204 -8.87 0.76 17.32
N GLN A 205 -8.06 1.41 16.48
CA GLN A 205 -8.17 2.85 16.19
C GLN A 205 -8.95 3.19 14.93
N GLY A 206 -9.44 2.18 14.20
CA GLY A 206 -10.23 2.37 12.98
C GLY A 206 -9.42 2.86 11.78
N VAL A 207 -8.20 2.34 11.59
CA VAL A 207 -7.31 2.68 10.46
C VAL A 207 -7.24 1.51 9.47
N GLY A 208 -7.60 1.75 8.22
CA GLY A 208 -7.58 0.74 7.15
C GLY A 208 -6.21 0.61 6.50
N ALA A 209 -5.84 -0.60 6.10
CA ALA A 209 -4.61 -0.85 5.36
C ALA A 209 -4.80 -0.62 3.85
N VAL A 210 -3.89 0.17 3.28
CA VAL A 210 -3.67 0.35 1.84
C VAL A 210 -2.39 -0.41 1.50
N VAL A 211 -2.52 -1.64 1.02
CA VAL A 211 -1.37 -2.55 0.89
C VAL A 211 -0.55 -2.23 -0.36
N TRP A 212 0.77 -2.09 -0.23
CA TRP A 212 1.69 -1.97 -1.37
C TRP A 212 2.70 -3.13 -1.42
N SER A 213 3.31 -3.32 -2.59
CA SER A 213 4.18 -4.47 -2.90
C SER A 213 3.58 -5.83 -2.51
N PRO A 214 2.33 -6.14 -2.91
CA PRO A 214 1.64 -7.38 -2.50
C PRO A 214 2.35 -8.66 -2.95
N LEU A 215 3.25 -8.55 -3.95
CA LEU A 215 4.05 -9.66 -4.47
C LEU A 215 5.48 -9.70 -3.93
N GLY A 216 5.76 -9.03 -2.80
CA GLY A 216 7.07 -9.05 -2.13
C GLY A 216 8.22 -8.56 -3.01
N TRP A 217 8.08 -7.40 -3.66
CA TRP A 217 9.00 -6.88 -4.69
C TRP A 217 9.16 -7.77 -5.94
N GLY A 218 8.17 -8.63 -6.23
CA GLY A 218 8.18 -9.50 -7.40
C GLY A 218 8.69 -10.90 -7.15
N ARG A 219 8.93 -11.24 -5.88
CA ARG A 219 9.27 -12.59 -5.45
C ARG A 219 8.12 -13.56 -5.70
N LEU A 220 6.88 -13.11 -5.52
CA LEU A 220 5.67 -13.92 -5.64
C LEU A 220 5.02 -13.84 -7.03
N THR A 221 5.82 -14.04 -8.08
CA THR A 221 5.35 -13.96 -9.47
C THR A 221 5.09 -15.31 -10.13
N GLY A 222 5.48 -16.42 -9.47
CA GLY A 222 5.51 -17.75 -10.07
C GLY A 222 6.70 -17.97 -11.02
N LYS A 223 7.69 -17.05 -11.02
CA LYS A 223 8.92 -17.13 -11.85
C LYS A 223 10.16 -17.47 -11.04
N ILE A 224 10.02 -17.68 -9.74
CA ILE A 224 11.11 -18.01 -8.82
C ILE A 224 10.66 -19.28 -8.12
N SER A 225 11.52 -20.28 -8.10
CA SER A 225 11.32 -21.56 -7.40
C SER A 225 12.68 -22.09 -6.94
N ARG A 226 12.70 -23.22 -6.21
CA ARG A 226 13.95 -23.88 -5.79
C ARG A 226 14.84 -24.24 -6.98
N ASP A 227 14.22 -24.67 -8.08
CA ASP A 227 14.92 -25.10 -9.29
C ASP A 227 15.16 -23.94 -10.28
N THR A 228 14.51 -22.80 -10.07
CA THR A 228 14.60 -21.63 -10.93
C THR A 228 14.99 -20.40 -10.10
N PRO A 229 16.30 -20.12 -9.96
CA PRO A 229 16.75 -18.92 -9.27
C PRO A 229 16.26 -17.66 -10.01
N PRO A 230 16.14 -16.51 -9.31
CA PRO A 230 15.67 -15.28 -9.94
C PRO A 230 16.53 -14.92 -11.16
N PRO A 231 15.92 -14.57 -12.31
CA PRO A 231 16.68 -14.24 -13.52
C PRO A 231 17.67 -13.10 -13.25
N ALA A 232 18.88 -13.17 -13.82
CA ALA A 232 19.93 -12.17 -13.66
C ALA A 232 19.49 -10.75 -14.10
N THR A 233 18.53 -10.66 -15.02
CA THR A 233 17.93 -9.42 -15.54
C THR A 233 16.57 -9.07 -14.91
N SER A 234 16.15 -9.78 -13.85
CA SER A 234 14.86 -9.54 -13.20
C SER A 234 14.84 -8.23 -12.41
N ARG A 235 13.65 -7.62 -12.28
CA ARG A 235 13.38 -6.48 -11.37
C ARG A 235 13.98 -6.68 -9.98
N LEU A 236 14.01 -7.93 -9.51
CA LEU A 236 14.60 -8.28 -8.22
C LEU A 236 16.07 -7.89 -8.13
N HIS A 237 16.88 -8.12 -9.16
CA HIS A 237 18.30 -7.78 -9.07
C HIS A 237 18.55 -6.27 -8.95
N ALA A 238 17.75 -5.44 -9.62
CA ALA A 238 17.87 -3.98 -9.56
C ALA A 238 17.22 -3.33 -8.32
N THR A 239 16.23 -4.00 -7.70
CA THR A 239 15.41 -3.39 -6.64
C THR A 239 15.38 -4.14 -5.32
N ALA A 240 15.88 -5.38 -5.24
CA ALA A 240 15.85 -6.18 -4.01
C ALA A 240 16.66 -5.54 -2.88
N ALA A 241 17.71 -4.79 -3.19
CA ALA A 241 18.50 -4.05 -2.21
C ALA A 241 17.71 -2.92 -1.52
N TYR A 242 16.65 -2.41 -2.16
CA TYR A 242 15.77 -1.38 -1.58
C TYR A 242 14.60 -1.97 -0.78
N GLY A 243 14.33 -3.28 -0.93
CA GLY A 243 13.28 -3.98 -0.17
C GLY A 243 13.84 -4.69 1.07
N PRO A 244 13.01 -5.02 2.06
CA PRO A 244 13.34 -5.93 3.14
C PRO A 244 13.94 -7.24 2.59
N PRO A 245 14.98 -7.75 3.27
CA PRO A 245 15.56 -9.04 2.95
C PRO A 245 14.56 -10.15 3.23
N VAL A 246 14.57 -11.18 2.38
CA VAL A 246 13.76 -12.38 2.53
C VAL A 246 14.71 -13.56 2.44
N ASP A 247 14.74 -14.38 3.49
CA ASP A 247 15.46 -15.64 3.50
C ASP A 247 14.94 -16.58 2.39
N ASP A 248 15.86 -17.23 1.67
CA ASP A 248 15.52 -18.05 0.50
C ASP A 248 14.66 -19.26 0.87
N GLU A 249 14.96 -19.94 1.97
CA GLU A 249 14.16 -21.10 2.39
C GLU A 249 12.74 -20.67 2.80
N HIS A 250 12.61 -19.53 3.46
CA HIS A 250 11.30 -18.94 3.72
C HIS A 250 10.54 -18.60 2.42
N LEU A 251 11.21 -17.98 1.44
CA LEU A 251 10.61 -17.67 0.15
C LEU A 251 10.14 -18.95 -0.55
N PHE A 252 11.00 -19.95 -0.66
CA PHE A 252 10.69 -21.18 -1.38
C PHE A 252 9.56 -21.96 -0.73
N ARG A 253 9.53 -22.08 0.60
CA ARG A 253 8.41 -22.69 1.31
C ARG A 253 7.06 -22.02 0.98
N VAL A 254 7.04 -20.70 0.85
CA VAL A 254 5.83 -19.96 0.46
C VAL A 254 5.48 -20.19 -1.02
N VAL A 255 6.48 -20.21 -1.91
CA VAL A 255 6.31 -20.48 -3.34
C VAL A 255 5.76 -21.89 -3.57
N ASP A 256 6.28 -22.91 -2.89
CA ASP A 256 5.86 -24.30 -3.04
C ASP A 256 4.33 -24.43 -2.81
N VAL A 257 3.81 -23.80 -1.75
CA VAL A 257 2.37 -23.79 -1.46
C VAL A 257 1.58 -22.96 -2.47
N LEU A 258 2.12 -21.84 -2.96
CA LEU A 258 1.47 -21.04 -3.99
C LEU A 258 1.35 -21.79 -5.32
N GLU A 259 2.36 -22.58 -5.70
CA GLU A 259 2.34 -23.41 -6.91
C GLU A 259 1.34 -24.56 -6.79
N ASP A 260 1.29 -25.21 -5.63
CA ASP A 260 0.26 -26.23 -5.34
C ASP A 260 -1.15 -25.64 -5.47
N LEU A 261 -1.40 -24.50 -4.84
CA LEU A 261 -2.69 -23.83 -4.91
C LEU A 261 -3.01 -23.31 -6.31
N SER A 262 -1.99 -22.94 -7.10
CA SER A 262 -2.17 -22.58 -8.50
C SER A 262 -2.70 -23.75 -9.32
N ARG A 263 -2.16 -24.96 -9.11
CA ARG A 263 -2.66 -26.19 -9.75
C ARG A 263 -4.07 -26.54 -9.29
N GLU A 264 -4.36 -26.39 -8.00
CA GLU A 264 -5.66 -26.73 -7.40
C GLU A 264 -6.78 -25.78 -7.86
N THR A 265 -6.51 -24.48 -7.88
CA THR A 265 -7.52 -23.44 -8.15
C THR A 265 -7.60 -23.04 -9.62
N GLY A 266 -6.58 -23.39 -10.42
CA GLY A 266 -6.38 -22.87 -11.78
C GLY A 266 -6.06 -21.38 -11.85
N ARG A 267 -5.78 -20.73 -10.70
CA ARG A 267 -5.45 -19.31 -10.60
C ARG A 267 -3.94 -19.10 -10.63
N ALA A 268 -3.50 -17.97 -11.14
CA ALA A 268 -2.07 -17.64 -11.19
C ALA A 268 -1.54 -17.31 -9.79
N VAL A 269 -0.26 -17.61 -9.53
CA VAL A 269 0.42 -17.29 -8.25
C VAL A 269 0.20 -15.83 -7.79
N PRO A 270 0.33 -14.79 -8.64
CA PRO A 270 0.05 -13.42 -8.24
C PRO A 270 -1.40 -13.19 -7.79
N GLN A 271 -2.36 -13.86 -8.42
CA GLN A 271 -3.78 -13.76 -8.10
C GLN A 271 -4.06 -14.35 -6.72
N ILE A 272 -3.46 -15.51 -6.41
CA ILE A 272 -3.58 -16.16 -5.11
C ILE A 272 -2.97 -15.29 -4.01
N ALA A 273 -1.78 -14.73 -4.23
CA ALA A 273 -1.11 -13.86 -3.26
C ALA A 273 -1.93 -12.59 -2.93
N VAL A 274 -2.54 -11.96 -3.95
CA VAL A 274 -3.43 -10.81 -3.77
C VAL A 274 -4.74 -11.22 -3.11
N ASN A 275 -5.35 -12.35 -3.50
CA ASN A 275 -6.58 -12.85 -2.88
C ASN A 275 -6.40 -13.13 -1.38
N TRP A 276 -5.25 -13.69 -0.98
CA TRP A 276 -4.90 -13.90 0.42
C TRP A 276 -4.87 -12.58 1.22
N LEU A 277 -4.25 -11.53 0.67
CA LEU A 277 -4.22 -10.20 1.30
C LEU A 277 -5.61 -9.62 1.51
N LEU A 278 -6.50 -9.81 0.54
CA LEU A 278 -7.89 -9.36 0.63
C LEU A 278 -8.70 -10.07 1.72
N ARG A 279 -8.19 -11.16 2.31
CA ARG A 279 -8.82 -11.83 3.44
C ARG A 279 -8.31 -11.38 4.79
N ARG A 280 -7.27 -10.55 4.83
CA ARG A 280 -6.67 -10.11 6.09
C ARG A 280 -7.50 -8.98 6.70
N PRO A 281 -7.66 -8.96 8.04
CA PRO A 281 -8.29 -7.84 8.73
C PRO A 281 -7.65 -6.50 8.34
N THR A 282 -8.43 -5.42 8.46
CA THR A 282 -8.09 -4.02 8.10
C THR A 282 -7.75 -3.73 6.64
N VAL A 283 -7.44 -4.74 5.80
CA VAL A 283 -7.11 -4.52 4.38
C VAL A 283 -8.32 -3.98 3.62
N ALA A 284 -8.26 -2.69 3.32
CA ALA A 284 -9.30 -1.97 2.60
C ALA A 284 -9.06 -2.00 1.08
N THR A 285 -7.80 -1.87 0.66
CA THR A 285 -7.41 -1.99 -0.75
C THR A 285 -6.00 -2.57 -0.89
N VAL A 286 -5.75 -3.28 -1.98
CA VAL A 286 -4.42 -3.73 -2.40
C VAL A 286 -4.00 -2.98 -3.66
N ILE A 287 -2.88 -2.27 -3.59
CA ILE A 287 -2.28 -1.56 -4.72
C ILE A 287 -1.63 -2.59 -5.66
N ILE A 288 -2.22 -2.74 -6.84
CA ILE A 288 -1.65 -3.50 -7.95
C ILE A 288 -0.93 -2.56 -8.90
N GLY A 289 0.18 -3.02 -9.48
CA GLY A 289 0.93 -2.31 -10.51
C GLY A 289 1.02 -3.16 -11.77
N ALA A 290 1.04 -2.50 -12.93
CA ALA A 290 1.18 -3.18 -14.21
C ALA A 290 1.95 -2.31 -15.20
N ARG A 291 2.83 -2.94 -15.98
CA ARG A 291 3.61 -2.27 -17.05
C ARG A 291 2.89 -2.28 -18.40
N ASN A 292 1.89 -3.14 -18.54
CA ASN A 292 1.12 -3.32 -19.75
C ASN A 292 -0.29 -3.84 -19.43
N GLU A 293 -1.15 -3.79 -20.44
CA GLU A 293 -2.54 -4.21 -20.36
C GLU A 293 -2.70 -5.69 -19.95
N ALA A 294 -1.88 -6.59 -20.47
CA ALA A 294 -1.98 -8.02 -20.15
C ALA A 294 -1.72 -8.30 -18.67
N GLN A 295 -0.68 -7.69 -18.10
CA GLN A 295 -0.37 -7.80 -16.67
C GLN A 295 -1.47 -7.16 -15.80
N LEU A 296 -2.03 -6.02 -16.24
CA LEU A 296 -3.12 -5.38 -15.51
C LEU A 296 -4.35 -6.28 -15.44
N ARG A 297 -4.77 -6.85 -16.57
CA ARG A 297 -5.91 -7.79 -16.64
C ARG A 297 -5.67 -9.01 -15.76
N GLN A 298 -4.46 -9.59 -15.79
CA GLN A 298 -4.12 -10.72 -14.93
C GLN A 298 -4.24 -10.38 -13.43
N ASN A 299 -3.83 -9.18 -13.02
CA ASN A 299 -3.95 -8.73 -11.63
C ASN A 299 -5.41 -8.46 -11.22
N ILE A 300 -6.24 -7.94 -12.14
CA ILE A 300 -7.67 -7.71 -11.90
C ILE A 300 -8.39 -9.02 -11.58
N ASP A 301 -8.02 -10.12 -12.23
CA ASP A 301 -8.59 -11.45 -11.99
C ASP A 301 -8.25 -12.06 -10.62
N ALA A 302 -7.56 -11.33 -9.74
CA ALA A 302 -7.37 -11.69 -8.33
C ALA A 302 -8.67 -11.58 -7.50
N VAL A 303 -9.68 -10.84 -7.98
CA VAL A 303 -10.99 -10.70 -7.34
C VAL A 303 -12.09 -11.50 -8.05
N GLY A 304 -13.27 -11.59 -7.45
CA GLY A 304 -14.40 -12.36 -7.99
C GLY A 304 -14.39 -13.85 -7.60
N TRP A 305 -13.44 -14.26 -6.77
CA TRP A 305 -13.34 -15.58 -6.17
C TRP A 305 -12.63 -15.48 -4.81
N SER A 306 -12.56 -16.58 -4.07
CA SER A 306 -12.05 -16.60 -2.70
C SER A 306 -11.26 -17.86 -2.44
N LEU A 307 -10.10 -17.73 -1.79
CA LEU A 307 -9.45 -18.86 -1.14
C LEU A 307 -10.35 -19.44 -0.04
N THR A 308 -10.35 -20.77 0.10
CA THR A 308 -11.04 -21.42 1.22
C THR A 308 -10.28 -21.19 2.53
N PRO A 309 -10.92 -21.41 3.69
CA PRO A 309 -10.23 -21.38 4.98
C PRO A 309 -9.00 -22.30 5.03
N GLU A 310 -9.09 -23.49 4.45
CA GLU A 310 -8.00 -24.47 4.41
C GLU A 310 -6.84 -24.00 3.54
N GLN A 311 -7.14 -23.42 2.37
CA GLN A 311 -6.11 -22.86 1.48
C GLN A 311 -5.41 -21.65 2.13
N THR A 312 -6.17 -20.81 2.83
CA THR A 312 -5.64 -19.68 3.60
C THR A 312 -4.76 -20.18 4.75
N ALA A 313 -5.17 -21.22 5.48
CA ALA A 313 -4.41 -21.80 6.58
C ALA A 313 -3.07 -22.43 6.11
N ARG A 314 -3.05 -23.05 4.91
CA ARG A 314 -1.82 -23.56 4.28
C ARG A 314 -0.83 -22.44 4.00
N LEU A 315 -1.31 -21.33 3.42
CA LEU A 315 -0.51 -20.14 3.16
C LEU A 315 -0.01 -19.50 4.46
N ASP A 316 -0.88 -19.38 5.47
CA ASP A 316 -0.51 -18.85 6.78
C ASP A 316 0.57 -19.69 7.43
N THR A 317 0.46 -21.02 7.40
CA THR A 317 1.46 -21.95 7.95
C THR A 317 2.81 -21.77 7.24
N ALA A 318 2.82 -21.71 5.92
CA ALA A 318 4.04 -21.55 5.15
C ALA A 318 4.73 -20.19 5.38
N SER A 319 3.93 -19.13 5.48
CA SER A 319 4.39 -17.74 5.56
C SER A 319 4.65 -17.22 6.98
N THR A 320 4.21 -17.93 8.03
CA THR A 320 4.38 -17.44 9.40
C THR A 320 5.86 -17.36 9.77
N ARG A 321 6.22 -16.30 10.48
CA ARG A 321 7.54 -16.12 11.09
C ARG A 321 7.41 -16.01 12.60
N THR A 322 8.49 -16.33 13.29
CA THR A 322 8.59 -16.10 14.73
C THR A 322 8.50 -14.60 14.99
N ALA A 323 7.50 -14.18 15.77
CA ALA A 323 7.31 -12.77 16.11
C ALA A 323 8.49 -12.24 16.95
N PRO A 324 8.90 -10.98 16.77
CA PRO A 324 9.88 -10.36 17.66
C PRO A 324 9.28 -10.12 19.05
N TYR A 325 10.14 -9.88 20.04
CA TYR A 325 9.69 -9.36 21.34
C TYR A 325 9.22 -7.90 21.17
N PRO A 326 8.13 -7.44 21.81
CA PRO A 326 7.34 -8.11 22.86
C PRO A 326 6.16 -8.98 22.38
N TYR A 327 5.97 -9.18 21.07
CA TYR A 327 4.82 -9.92 20.53
C TYR A 327 4.97 -11.45 20.65
N PHE A 328 6.22 -11.94 20.68
CA PHE A 328 6.56 -13.36 20.79
C PHE A 328 5.73 -14.17 21.81
N PRO A 329 5.63 -13.80 23.10
CA PRO A 329 4.91 -14.59 24.09
C PRO A 329 3.42 -14.72 23.77
N TYR A 330 2.78 -13.69 23.21
CA TYR A 330 1.36 -13.72 22.81
C TYR A 330 1.06 -14.71 21.68
N GLN A 331 2.07 -15.11 20.90
CA GLN A 331 1.95 -16.08 19.81
C GLN A 331 2.35 -17.51 20.22
N ARG A 332 3.06 -17.69 21.33
CA ARG A 332 3.69 -18.98 21.71
C ARG A 332 3.22 -19.53 23.05
N GLN A 333 2.74 -18.68 23.95
CA GLN A 333 2.40 -19.06 25.32
C GLN A 333 0.91 -18.87 25.53
N GLU A 334 0.20 -19.95 25.86
CA GLU A 334 -1.26 -19.97 26.05
C GLU A 334 -1.72 -18.91 27.06
N GLY A 335 -0.96 -18.72 28.15
CA GLY A 335 -1.27 -17.70 29.17
C GLY A 335 -1.31 -16.28 28.60
N PHE A 336 -0.36 -15.91 27.74
CA PHE A 336 -0.35 -14.58 27.10
C PHE A 336 -1.42 -14.48 26.00
N ALA A 337 -1.57 -15.52 25.17
CA ALA A 337 -2.57 -15.57 24.12
C ALA A 337 -4.01 -15.45 24.66
N ARG A 338 -4.27 -15.97 25.86
CA ARG A 338 -5.56 -15.80 26.55
C ARG A 338 -5.82 -14.35 26.97
N LEU A 339 -4.78 -13.58 27.28
CA LEU A 339 -4.90 -12.18 27.71
C LEU A 339 -5.06 -11.21 26.54
N ASN A 340 -4.35 -11.46 25.44
CA ASN A 340 -4.45 -10.68 24.21
C ASN A 340 -4.42 -11.62 23.00
N PRO A 341 -5.58 -12.14 22.58
CA PRO A 341 -5.66 -13.11 21.49
C PRO A 341 -5.28 -12.47 20.15
N SER A 342 -4.66 -13.26 19.27
CA SER A 342 -4.29 -12.79 17.94
C SER A 342 -5.55 -12.36 17.16
N PRO A 343 -5.57 -11.17 16.55
CA PRO A 343 -6.69 -10.74 15.70
C PRO A 343 -6.88 -11.62 14.47
N LEU A 344 -5.89 -12.46 14.13
CA LEU A 344 -5.93 -13.40 13.01
C LEU A 344 -6.51 -14.78 13.40
N ALA A 345 -6.72 -15.04 14.69
CA ALA A 345 -7.27 -16.32 15.16
C ALA A 345 -8.77 -16.48 14.86
N ASN A 346 -9.48 -15.37 14.60
CA ASN A 346 -10.93 -15.35 14.36
C ASN A 346 -11.30 -15.29 12.86
N THR A 347 -10.33 -15.39 11.96
CA THR A 347 -10.53 -15.29 10.49
C THR A 347 -10.57 -16.63 9.76
N THR A 348 -10.59 -17.75 10.49
CA THR A 348 -10.74 -19.12 9.94
C THR A 348 -12.20 -19.52 9.80
#